data_AF-A0A0S2ZLU3-F1
#
_entry.id   AF-A0A0S2ZLU3-F1
#
_cell.length_a   1.000
_cell.length_b   1.000
_cell.length_c   1.000
_cell.angle_alpha   90.00
_cell.angle_beta   90.00
_cell.angle_gamma   90.00
#
_symmetry.space_group_name_H-M   'P 1'
#
loop_
_entity.id
_entity.type
_entity.pdbx_description
1 polymer ?
#
loop_
_entity_poly.entity_id
_entity_poly.type
_entity_poly.pdbx_seq_one_letter_code
_entity_poly.pdbx_strand_id
1 'polypeptide(L)'
;MKLEIKKDIYEEIHELLSKARQNIISNINSTMTKTYFLIGKRIVEEEQNGNKRAEYGKNLIKILSKKLTKEFGKGFSETNLEQMRKFFKVYGRGCCKLMIFIINL
;
A
#
# COMPACT_ATOMS: atom_id res chain seq x y z
N MET A 1 -47.44 -7.88 12.68
CA MET A 1 -47.54 -7.17 11.39
C MET A 1 -46.15 -7.20 10.75
N LYS A 2 -45.96 -7.91 9.63
CA LYS A 2 -44.68 -7.88 8.90
C LYS A 2 -44.64 -6.59 8.08
N LEU A 3 -43.61 -5.78 8.29
CA LEU A 3 -43.34 -4.60 7.48
C LEU A 3 -42.64 -5.09 6.20
N GLU A 4 -43.36 -5.10 5.08
CA GLU A 4 -42.76 -5.31 3.77
C GLU A 4 -42.15 -4.00 3.29
N ILE A 5 -40.82 -3.98 3.17
CA ILE A 5 -40.11 -2.84 2.59
C ILE A 5 -40.41 -2.84 1.10
N LYS A 6 -40.84 -1.68 0.58
CA LYS A 6 -41.02 -1.50 -0.87
C LYS A 6 -39.69 -1.80 -1.55
N LYS A 7 -39.66 -2.85 -2.40
CA LYS A 7 -38.45 -3.40 -3.04
C LYS A 7 -37.53 -2.33 -3.64
N ASP A 8 -38.15 -1.33 -4.24
CA ASP A 8 -37.55 -0.13 -4.84
C ASP A 8 -36.63 0.65 -3.86
N ILE A 9 -37.15 1.00 -2.67
CA ILE A 9 -36.39 1.75 -1.66
C ILE A 9 -35.24 0.92 -1.09
N TYR A 10 -35.45 -0.39 -0.92
CA TYR A 10 -34.39 -1.27 -0.45
C TYR A 10 -33.24 -1.37 -1.47
N GLU A 11 -33.56 -1.52 -2.75
CA GLU A 11 -32.57 -1.61 -3.83
C GLU A 11 -31.76 -0.30 -3.95
N GLU A 12 -32.42 0.87 -3.88
CA GLU A 12 -31.75 2.16 -3.87
C GLU A 12 -30.77 2.31 -2.70
N ILE A 13 -31.20 2.01 -1.47
CA ILE A 13 -30.34 2.10 -0.28
C ILE A 13 -29.18 1.10 -0.39
N HIS A 14 -29.45 -0.12 -0.85
CA HIS A 14 -28.43 -1.14 -1.05
C HIS A 14 -27.37 -0.70 -2.07
N GLU A 15 -27.79 -0.09 -3.18
CA GLU A 15 -26.87 0.45 -4.18
C GLU A 15 -26.01 1.59 -3.64
N LEU A 16 -26.61 2.54 -2.90
CA LEU A 16 -25.87 3.64 -2.29
C LEU A 16 -24.78 3.13 -1.34
N LEU A 17 -25.12 2.16 -0.48
CA LEU A 17 -24.17 1.53 0.43
C LEU A 17 -23.08 0.74 -0.31
N SER A 18 -23.44 0.04 -1.38
CA SER A 18 -22.51 -0.74 -2.19
C SER A 18 -21.51 0.18 -2.90
N LYS A 19 -21.99 1.26 -3.52
CA LYS A 19 -21.18 2.29 -4.19
C LYS A 19 -20.25 2.98 -3.18
N ALA A 20 -20.75 3.36 -2.01
CA ALA A 20 -19.95 3.97 -0.95
C ALA A 20 -18.79 3.05 -0.50
N ARG A 21 -19.08 1.77 -0.27
CA ARG A 21 -18.05 0.77 0.09
C ARG A 21 -17.00 0.60 -1.00
N GLN A 22 -17.44 0.48 -2.26
CA GLN A 22 -16.52 0.34 -3.40
C GLN A 22 -15.59 1.55 -3.52
N ASN A 23 -16.13 2.76 -3.36
CA ASN A 23 -15.33 3.99 -3.39
C ASN A 23 -14.29 4.03 -2.27
N ILE A 24 -14.68 3.66 -1.04
CA ILE A 24 -13.76 3.60 0.10
C ILE A 24 -12.64 2.58 -0.16
N ILE A 25 -12.98 1.39 -0.62
CA ILE A 25 -12.01 0.33 -0.92
C ILE A 25 -11.03 0.79 -2.00
N SER A 26 -11.52 1.43 -3.08
CA SER A 26 -10.68 1.94 -4.16
C SER A 26 -9.70 3.02 -3.66
N ASN A 27 -10.19 3.98 -2.87
CA ASN A 27 -9.36 5.03 -2.29
C ASN A 27 -8.29 4.48 -1.34
N ILE A 28 -8.65 3.51 -0.49
CA ILE A 28 -7.71 2.83 0.41
C ILE A 28 -6.64 2.12 -0.40
N ASN A 29 -7.03 1.34 -1.43
CA ASN A 29 -6.11 0.59 -2.25
C ASN A 29 -5.10 1.49 -2.99
N SER A 30 -5.56 2.61 -3.57
CA SER A 30 -4.67 3.59 -4.21
C SER A 30 -3.71 4.20 -3.19
N THR A 31 -4.22 4.65 -2.05
CA THR A 31 -3.42 5.27 -0.97
C THR A 31 -2.37 4.31 -0.43
N MET A 32 -2.73 3.05 -0.17
CA MET A 32 -1.81 2.02 0.30
C MET A 32 -0.73 1.73 -0.75
N THR A 33 -1.12 1.56 -2.01
CA THR A 33 -0.17 1.28 -3.10
C THR A 33 0.88 2.39 -3.22
N LYS A 34 0.43 3.65 -3.18
CA LYS A 34 1.32 4.82 -3.19
C LYS A 34 2.25 4.85 -1.98
N THR A 35 1.72 4.59 -0.79
CA THR A 35 2.49 4.57 0.46
C THR A 35 3.57 3.49 0.42
N TYR A 36 3.23 2.28 -0.02
CA TYR A 36 4.17 1.16 -0.15
C TYR A 36 5.28 1.44 -1.17
N PHE A 37 4.94 2.11 -2.28
CA PHE A 37 5.94 2.56 -3.24
C PHE A 37 6.92 3.57 -2.62
N LEU A 38 6.43 4.55 -1.88
CA LEU A 38 7.25 5.57 -1.21
C LEU A 38 8.13 4.97 -0.11
N ILE A 39 7.63 4.01 0.65
CA ILE A 39 8.43 3.26 1.62
C ILE A 39 9.58 2.54 0.90
N GLY A 40 9.26 1.84 -0.20
CA GLY A 40 10.26 1.20 -1.04
C GLY A 40 11.33 2.16 -1.53
N LYS A 41 10.93 3.33 -2.03
CA LYS A 41 11.84 4.42 -2.44
C LYS A 41 12.78 4.80 -1.32
N ARG A 42 12.24 5.09 -0.13
CA ARG A 42 13.03 5.53 1.02
C ARG A 42 14.05 4.49 1.46
N ILE A 43 13.67 3.20 1.47
CA ILE A 43 14.59 2.10 1.80
C ILE A 43 15.74 2.06 0.79
N VAL A 44 15.46 2.19 -0.52
CA VAL A 44 16.50 2.16 -1.56
C VAL A 44 17.45 3.34 -1.47
N GLU A 45 16.94 4.55 -1.23
CA GLU A 45 17.75 5.75 -1.05
C GLU A 45 18.68 5.62 0.17
N GLU A 46 18.17 5.10 1.28
CA GLU A 46 18.96 4.88 2.50
C GLU A 46 20.08 3.84 2.27
N GLU A 47 19.78 2.75 1.55
CA GLU A 47 20.77 1.74 1.16
C GLU A 47 21.86 2.28 0.21
N GLN A 48 21.52 3.26 -0.63
CA GLN A 48 22.48 3.87 -1.55
C GLN A 48 23.41 4.85 -0.84
N ASN A 49 22.91 5.56 0.18
CA ASN A 49 23.69 6.49 0.99
C ASN A 49 24.60 5.76 2.01
N GLY A 50 24.17 4.61 2.52
CA GLY A 50 24.96 3.75 3.39
C GLY A 50 25.80 2.74 2.60
N ASN A 51 27.02 3.12 2.15
CA ASN A 51 28.08 2.26 1.59
C ASN A 51 27.67 0.80 1.25
N LYS A 52 27.01 0.58 0.10
CA LYS A 52 26.84 -0.65 -0.75
C LYS A 52 26.90 -2.06 -0.12
N ARG A 53 26.78 -2.25 1.19
CA ARG A 53 26.87 -3.56 1.83
C ARG A 53 25.46 -4.12 1.93
N ALA A 54 25.23 -5.25 1.24
CA ALA A 54 23.97 -6.00 1.33
C ALA A 54 23.60 -6.35 2.79
N GLU A 55 24.61 -6.49 3.66
CA GLU A 55 24.44 -6.73 5.09
C GLU A 55 23.80 -5.54 5.84
N TYR A 56 24.16 -4.30 5.48
CA TYR A 56 23.54 -3.09 6.06
C TYR A 56 22.06 -2.98 5.67
N GLY A 57 21.73 -3.23 4.39
CA GLY A 57 20.35 -3.24 3.92
C GLY A 57 19.49 -4.31 4.61
N LYS A 58 20.05 -5.51 4.84
CA LYS A 58 19.37 -6.56 5.63
C LYS A 58 19.11 -6.12 7.07
N ASN A 59 20.07 -5.45 7.71
CA ASN A 59 19.90 -4.92 9.06
C ASN A 59 18.87 -3.78 9.12
N LEU A 60 18.83 -2.90 8.10
CA LEU A 60 17.85 -1.82 8.01
C LEU A 60 16.41 -2.35 7.97
N ILE A 61 16.11 -3.30 7.08
CA ILE A 61 14.77 -3.89 6.97
C ILE A 61 14.34 -4.57 8.27
N LYS A 62 15.26 -5.30 8.93
CA LYS A 62 14.99 -5.94 10.21
C LYS A 62 14.66 -4.94 11.32
N ILE A 63 15.40 -3.83 11.40
CA ILE A 63 15.13 -2.76 12.37
C ILE A 63 13.79 -2.09 12.08
N LEU A 64 13.52 -1.75 10.82
CA LEU A 64 12.27 -1.14 10.39
C LEU A 64 11.09 -2.06 10.69
N SER A 65 11.19 -3.35 10.38
CA SER A 65 10.12 -4.31 10.63
C SER A 65 9.75 -4.36 12.10
N LYS A 66 10.73 -4.45 13.00
CA LYS A 66 10.48 -4.46 14.45
C LYS A 66 9.79 -3.20 14.93
N LYS A 67 10.27 -2.02 14.50
CA LYS A 67 9.71 -0.73 14.92
C LYS A 67 8.30 -0.53 14.36
N LEU A 68 8.12 -0.69 13.05
CA LEU A 68 6.85 -0.45 12.37
C LEU A 68 5.80 -1.49 12.76
N THR A 69 6.16 -2.75 12.97
CA THR A 69 5.21 -3.76 13.47
C THR A 69 4.76 -3.45 14.89
N LYS A 70 5.65 -2.89 15.74
CA LYS A 70 5.28 -2.48 17.09
C LYS A 70 4.32 -1.28 17.11
N GLU A 71 4.49 -0.34 16.18
CA GLU A 71 3.72 0.90 16.13
C GLU A 71 2.41 0.77 15.33
N PHE A 72 2.46 0.11 14.16
CA PHE A 72 1.35 0.02 13.21
C PHE A 72 0.76 -1.39 13.08
N GLY A 73 1.37 -2.40 13.69
CA GLY A 73 0.86 -3.77 13.69
C GLY A 73 1.16 -4.55 12.40
N LYS A 74 0.19 -5.36 11.97
CA LYS A 74 0.34 -6.26 10.82
C LYS A 74 0.57 -5.47 9.53
N GLY A 75 1.36 -6.03 8.62
CA GLY A 75 1.67 -5.41 7.33
C GLY A 75 3.11 -4.93 7.17
N PHE A 76 3.88 -4.86 8.26
CA PHE A 76 5.27 -4.38 8.27
C PHE A 76 6.29 -5.47 8.64
N SER A 77 6.02 -6.71 8.24
CA SER A 77 7.01 -7.79 8.35
C SER A 77 8.25 -7.52 7.48
N GLU A 78 9.36 -8.18 7.78
CA GLU A 78 10.59 -8.09 6.97
C GLU A 78 10.30 -8.43 5.50
N THR A 79 9.50 -9.48 5.25
CA THR A 79 9.05 -9.87 3.92
C THR A 79 8.28 -8.76 3.20
N ASN A 80 7.35 -8.10 3.89
CA ASN A 80 6.55 -7.04 3.28
C ASN A 80 7.40 -5.81 2.95
N LEU A 81 8.30 -5.40 3.84
CA LEU A 81 9.22 -4.30 3.58
C LEU A 81 10.19 -4.62 2.43
N GLU A 82 10.64 -5.87 2.33
CA GLU A 82 11.44 -6.35 1.20
C GLU A 82 10.65 -6.28 -0.12
N GLN A 83 9.37 -6.64 -0.11
CA GLN A 83 8.48 -6.49 -1.28
C GLN A 83 8.30 -5.02 -1.66
N MET A 84 8.10 -4.12 -0.71
CA MET A 84 8.03 -2.67 -0.96
C MET A 84 9.32 -2.14 -1.59
N ARG A 85 10.48 -2.56 -1.06
CA ARG A 85 11.80 -2.24 -1.64
C ARG A 85 11.92 -2.73 -3.09
N LYS A 86 11.55 -3.99 -3.35
CA LYS A 86 11.55 -4.57 -4.71
C LYS A 86 10.60 -3.83 -5.64
N PHE A 87 9.40 -3.49 -5.15
CA PHE A 87 8.41 -2.74 -5.89
C PHE A 87 9.01 -1.44 -6.43
N PHE A 88 9.68 -0.65 -5.57
CA PHE A 88 10.38 0.54 -6.06
C PHE A 88 11.57 0.23 -6.98
N LYS A 89 12.39 -0.79 -6.70
CA LYS A 89 13.53 -1.16 -7.57
C LYS A 89 13.08 -1.51 -9.00
N VAL A 90 11.95 -2.18 -9.15
CA VAL A 90 11.40 -2.60 -10.44
C VAL A 90 10.73 -1.43 -11.18
N TYR A 91 9.89 -0.65 -10.50
CA TYR A 91 9.03 0.35 -11.17
C TYR A 91 9.51 1.80 -11.03
N GLY A 92 10.42 2.10 -10.11
CA GLY A 92 10.91 3.45 -9.83
C GLY A 92 12.09 3.92 -10.68
N ARG A 93 12.82 3.01 -11.34
CA ARG A 93 14.03 3.33 -12.13
C ARG A 93 13.77 3.69 -13.60
N GLY A 94 12.55 4.13 -13.93
CA GLY A 94 12.27 4.78 -15.22
C GLY A 94 12.01 3.84 -16.42
N CYS A 95 11.96 2.52 -16.24
CA CYS A 95 11.70 1.60 -17.37
C CYS A 95 10.23 1.59 -17.83
N CYS A 96 9.26 1.96 -16.98
CA CYS A 96 7.83 2.02 -17.34
C CYS A 96 7.19 3.34 -16.87
N LYS A 97 7.13 4.35 -17.74
CA LYS A 97 6.42 5.63 -17.47
C LYS A 97 4.92 5.43 -17.16
N LEU A 98 4.29 4.35 -17.63
CA LEU A 98 2.87 4.06 -17.39
C LEU A 98 2.53 3.82 -15.90
N MET A 99 3.44 3.24 -15.11
CA MET A 99 3.16 2.91 -13.71
C MET A 99 3.20 4.14 -12.79
N ILE A 100 4.02 5.14 -13.15
CA ILE A 100 4.10 6.42 -12.42
C ILE A 100 2.78 7.19 -12.54
N PHE A 101 2.05 7.03 -13.65
CA PHE A 101 0.74 7.65 -13.84
C PHE A 101 -0.32 7.06 -12.89
N ILE A 102 -0.33 5.74 -12.67
CA ILE A 102 -1.31 5.06 -11.79
C ILE A 102 -1.07 5.40 -10.30
N ILE A 103 0.16 5.72 -9.91
CA ILE A 103 0.51 6.07 -8.51
C ILE A 103 0.28 7.57 -8.22
N ASN A 104 0.12 8.40 -9.26
CA ASN A 104 -0.11 9.85 -9.13
C ASN A 104 -1.52 10.31 -9.53
N LEU A 105 -2.36 9.42 -10.06
CA LEU A 105 -3.83 9.60 -10.11
C LEU A 105 -4.48 9.19 -8.79
#